data_AF-A0AAP2QBI0-F1
#
_entry.id   AF-A0AAP2QBI0-F1
#
_cell.length_a   1.000
_cell.length_b   1.000
_cell.length_c   1.000
_cell.angle_alpha   90.00
_cell.angle_beta   90.00
_cell.angle_gamma   90.00
#
_symmetry.space_group_name_H-M   'P 1'
#
loop_
_entity.id
_entity.type
_entity.pdbx_description
1 polymer ?
#
loop_
_entity_poly.entity_id
_entity_poly.type
_entity_poly.pdbx_seq_one_letter_code
_entity_poly.pdbx_strand_id
1 'polypeptide(L)'
;FINPTGRFVIGGPQGDAGLTGRKIIVDTYGGYSRHGGGAFSGKDATKVDRSASYAARYIAKNIVAAGLAEKVEVQLAYAIGVAQPVSI
;
A
#
# COMPACT_ATOMS: atom_id res chain seq x y z
N PHE A 1 11.14 5.19 23.30
CA PHE A 1 12.62 5.26 23.37
C PHE A 1 13.11 6.29 22.36
N ILE A 2 14.11 7.10 22.69
CA ILE A 2 14.76 8.03 21.76
C ILE A 2 16.17 7.52 21.51
N ASN A 3 16.52 7.29 20.25
CA ASN A 3 17.82 6.79 19.80
C ASN A 3 18.41 5.68 20.70
N PRO A 4 17.72 4.53 20.85
CA PRO A 4 18.16 3.46 21.74
C PRO A 4 19.52 2.85 21.35
N THR A 5 19.99 3.08 20.13
CA THR A 5 21.28 2.62 19.60
C THR A 5 22.39 3.67 19.66
N GLY A 6 22.16 4.82 20.30
CA GLY A 6 23.13 5.91 20.44
C GLY A 6 23.08 6.95 19.33
N ARG A 7 24.20 7.63 19.08
CA ARG A 7 24.27 8.70 18.07
C ARG A 7 24.16 8.12 16.67
N PHE A 8 23.27 8.68 15.85
CA PHE A 8 23.08 8.28 14.45
C PHE A 8 23.55 9.41 13.53
N VAL A 9 24.85 9.39 13.20
CA VAL A 9 25.53 10.49 12.49
C VAL A 9 25.62 10.25 10.98
N ILE A 10 25.87 9.00 10.56
CA ILE A 10 25.91 8.61 9.15
C ILE A 10 24.59 7.95 8.79
N GLY A 11 23.92 8.41 7.73
CA GLY A 11 22.63 7.86 7.29
C GLY A 11 22.40 8.04 5.78
N GLY A 12 21.19 7.70 5.32
CA GLY A 12 20.84 7.75 3.90
C GLY A 12 21.63 6.75 3.05
N PRO A 13 21.82 7.01 1.74
CA PRO A 13 22.50 6.09 0.82
C PRO A 13 23.97 5.78 1.17
N GLN A 14 24.61 6.60 2.01
CA GLN A 14 25.96 6.34 2.51
C GLN A 14 26.00 5.16 3.49
N GLY A 15 24.90 4.91 4.20
CA GLY A 15 24.80 3.87 5.24
C GLY A 15 23.99 2.64 4.87
N ASP A 16 23.25 2.65 3.75
CA ASP A 16 22.42 1.52 3.29
C ASP A 16 22.10 1.64 1.78
N ALA A 17 21.66 0.55 1.15
CA ALA A 17 21.21 0.51 -0.22
C ALA A 17 19.67 0.55 -0.32
N GLY A 18 19.15 1.66 -0.85
CA GLY A 18 17.71 1.84 -1.08
C GLY A 18 17.26 1.30 -2.43
N LEU A 19 16.09 0.65 -2.47
CA LEU A 19 15.42 0.27 -3.71
C LEU A 19 13.93 0.68 -3.66
N THR A 20 13.39 1.05 -4.82
CA THR A 20 11.95 1.32 -4.99
C THR A 20 11.12 0.11 -4.58
N GLY A 21 10.02 0.34 -3.86
CA GLY A 21 9.08 -0.73 -3.47
C GLY A 21 9.53 -1.61 -2.29
N ARG A 22 10.53 -1.18 -1.50
CA ARG A 22 10.99 -1.94 -0.30
C ARG A 22 10.34 -1.53 1.01
N LYS A 23 9.25 -0.77 0.94
CA LYS A 23 8.50 -0.25 2.09
C LYS A 23 6.97 -0.34 1.91
N ILE A 24 6.48 -1.29 1.11
CA ILE A 24 5.04 -1.40 0.75
C ILE A 24 4.07 -1.54 1.94
N ILE A 25 4.49 -2.17 3.05
CA ILE A 25 3.65 -2.25 4.26
C ILE A 25 3.62 -0.92 5.01
N VAL A 26 4.72 -0.14 4.96
CA VAL A 26 4.78 1.23 5.50
C VAL A 26 3.93 2.18 4.64
N ASP A 27 3.97 2.02 3.31
CA ASP A 27 3.17 2.82 2.37
C ASP A 27 1.65 2.60 2.52
N THR A 28 1.24 1.48 3.12
CA THR A 28 -0.17 1.09 3.23
C THR A 28 -0.69 1.21 4.65
N TYR A 29 -0.90 0.09 5.34
CA TYR A 29 -1.64 0.05 6.60
C TYR A 29 -0.79 -0.40 7.79
N GLY A 30 0.54 -0.36 7.68
CA GLY A 30 1.45 -0.62 8.80
C GLY A 30 1.33 -2.02 9.41
N GLY A 31 0.89 -3.01 8.62
CA GLY A 31 0.63 -4.39 9.07
C GLY A 31 -0.78 -4.64 9.59
N TYR A 32 -1.66 -3.62 9.63
CA TYR A 32 -3.04 -3.77 10.09
C TYR A 32 -3.95 -4.55 9.13
N SER A 33 -3.72 -4.42 7.83
CA SER A 33 -4.54 -5.07 6.79
C SER A 33 -3.67 -5.85 5.81
N ARG A 34 -4.28 -6.79 5.10
CA ARG A 34 -3.62 -7.67 4.13
C ARG A 34 -3.17 -6.88 2.91
N HIS A 35 -2.14 -7.39 2.23
CA HIS A 35 -1.51 -6.70 1.11
C HIS A 35 -1.30 -7.67 -0.07
N GLY A 36 -1.67 -7.24 -1.28
CA GLY A 36 -1.57 -8.07 -2.50
C GLY A 36 -0.16 -8.20 -3.10
N GLY A 37 0.79 -7.39 -2.63
CA GLY A 37 2.22 -7.52 -2.92
C GLY A 37 2.81 -6.49 -3.90
N GLY A 38 1.97 -5.78 -4.66
CA GLY A 38 2.42 -4.76 -5.61
C GLY A 38 2.93 -3.46 -4.96
N ALA A 39 4.11 -2.97 -5.37
CA ALA A 39 4.60 -1.64 -4.99
C ALA A 39 3.93 -0.51 -5.78
N PHE A 40 3.92 0.72 -5.24
CA PHE A 40 3.28 1.89 -5.89
C PHE A 40 4.23 2.80 -6.66
N SER A 41 5.35 3.19 -6.04
CA SER A 41 6.27 4.19 -6.60
C SER A 41 6.92 3.72 -7.91
N GLY A 42 7.10 4.65 -8.86
CA GLY A 42 7.66 4.37 -10.18
C GLY A 42 6.65 3.79 -11.20
N LYS A 43 5.39 3.62 -10.81
CA LYS A 43 4.32 3.14 -11.71
C LYS A 43 3.37 4.26 -12.10
N ASP A 44 3.06 4.37 -13.39
CA ASP A 44 2.00 5.24 -13.89
C ASP A 44 0.61 4.72 -13.47
N ALA A 45 -0.43 5.54 -13.65
CA ALA A 45 -1.78 5.23 -13.17
C ALA A 45 -2.47 4.06 -13.90
N THR A 46 -1.93 3.58 -15.02
CA THR A 46 -2.47 2.40 -15.73
C THR A 46 -2.13 1.09 -15.04
N LYS A 47 -1.15 1.08 -14.11
CA LYS A 47 -0.78 -0.12 -13.37
C LYS A 47 -1.70 -0.35 -12.18
N VAL A 48 -2.49 -1.42 -12.25
CA VAL A 48 -3.52 -1.75 -11.25
C VAL A 48 -2.98 -1.94 -9.84
N ASP A 49 -1.73 -2.37 -9.67
CA ASP A 49 -1.08 -2.42 -8.35
C ASP A 49 -1.18 -1.08 -7.59
N ARG A 50 -1.16 0.04 -8.32
CA ARG A 50 -1.30 1.38 -7.76
C ARG A 50 -2.74 1.87 -7.79
N SER A 51 -3.34 1.94 -8.98
CA SER A 51 -4.66 2.56 -9.17
C SER A 51 -5.80 1.76 -8.53
N ALA A 52 -5.79 0.43 -8.61
CA ALA A 52 -6.81 -0.41 -7.97
C ALA A 52 -6.63 -0.43 -6.44
N SER A 53 -5.39 -0.41 -5.93
CA SER A 53 -5.15 -0.28 -4.48
C SER A 53 -5.70 1.05 -3.93
N TYR A 54 -5.55 2.15 -4.69
CA TYR A 54 -6.15 3.44 -4.32
C TYR A 54 -7.68 3.41 -4.41
N ALA A 55 -8.25 2.74 -5.42
CA ALA A 55 -9.68 2.53 -5.51
C ALA A 55 -10.24 1.70 -4.35
N ALA A 56 -9.57 0.62 -3.95
CA ALA A 56 -9.95 -0.19 -2.80
C ALA A 56 -9.94 0.64 -1.50
N ARG A 57 -8.91 1.48 -1.29
CA ARG A 57 -8.90 2.44 -0.17
C ARG A 57 -10.07 3.40 -0.22
N TYR A 58 -10.35 3.96 -1.39
CA TYR A 58 -11.47 4.89 -1.59
C TYR A 58 -12.81 4.22 -1.25
N ILE A 59 -13.06 3.02 -1.77
CA ILE A 59 -14.28 2.24 -1.49
C ILE A 59 -14.39 1.96 0.02
N ALA A 60 -13.34 1.41 0.64
CA ALA A 60 -13.33 1.08 2.06
C ALA A 60 -13.60 2.32 2.95
N LYS A 61 -12.97 3.46 2.63
CA LYS A 61 -13.18 4.72 3.34
C LYS A 61 -14.65 5.17 3.25
N ASN A 62 -15.26 5.06 2.09
CA ASN A 62 -16.66 5.48 1.88
C ASN A 62 -17.66 4.55 2.55
N ILE A 63 -17.44 3.23 2.55
CA ILE A 63 -18.30 2.27 3.27
C ILE A 63 -18.36 2.62 4.76
N VAL A 64 -17.21 2.89 5.38
CA VAL A 64 -17.15 3.28 6.80
C VAL A 64 -17.77 4.66 7.03
N ALA A 65 -17.46 5.64 6.17
CA ALA A 65 -18.02 6.98 6.29
C ALA A 65 -19.55 7.04 6.11
N ALA A 66 -20.13 6.11 5.34
CA ALA A 66 -21.56 5.95 5.16
C ALA A 66 -22.26 5.24 6.35
N GLY A 67 -21.50 4.82 7.38
CA GLY A 67 -22.05 4.12 8.54
C GLY A 67 -22.46 2.67 8.27
N LEU A 68 -22.04 2.10 7.14
CA LEU A 68 -22.40 0.73 6.76
C LEU A 68 -21.59 -0.32 7.52
N ALA A 69 -20.40 0.06 8.00
CA ALA A 69 -19.55 -0.80 8.83
C ALA A 69 -18.60 0.05 9.68
N GLU A 70 -18.21 -0.45 10.85
CA GLU A 70 -17.15 0.18 11.68
C GLU A 70 -15.75 -0.09 11.12
N LYS A 71 -15.57 -1.21 10.42
CA LYS A 71 -14.33 -1.62 9.74
C LYS A 71 -14.66 -2.49 8.54
N VAL A 72 -13.87 -2.38 7.47
CA VAL A 72 -14.02 -3.19 6.26
C VAL A 72 -12.67 -3.44 5.59
N GLU A 73 -12.51 -4.63 5.02
CA GLU A 73 -11.42 -4.98 4.09
C GLU A 73 -12.04 -5.17 2.70
N VAL A 74 -11.52 -4.46 1.70
CA VAL A 74 -11.95 -4.56 0.29
C VAL A 74 -10.81 -5.20 -0.49
N GLN A 75 -11.11 -6.30 -1.17
CA GLN A 75 -10.14 -7.02 -2.00
C GLN A 75 -10.52 -6.85 -3.47
N LEU A 76 -9.53 -6.57 -4.33
CA LEU A 76 -9.73 -6.52 -5.77
C LEU A 76 -8.74 -7.45 -6.44
N ALA A 77 -9.21 -8.22 -7.42
CA ALA A 77 -8.36 -9.07 -8.24
C ALA A 77 -8.60 -8.80 -9.73
N TYR A 78 -7.52 -8.76 -10.51
CA TYR A 78 -7.55 -8.55 -11.96
C TYR A 78 -6.80 -9.67 -12.67
N ALA A 79 -7.33 -10.09 -13.83
CA ALA A 79 -6.59 -10.91 -14.78
C ALA A 79 -5.90 -10.01 -15.81
N ILE A 80 -4.70 -10.38 -16.26
CA ILE A 80 -3.95 -9.61 -17.26
C ILE A 80 -4.79 -9.48 -18.55
N GLY A 81 -4.90 -8.25 -19.06
CA GLY A 81 -5.68 -7.94 -20.26
C GLY A 81 -7.19 -7.83 -20.05
N VAL A 82 -7.69 -8.05 -18.83
CA VAL A 82 -9.12 -7.93 -18.49
C VAL A 82 -9.34 -6.63 -17.72
N ALA A 83 -10.17 -5.74 -18.28
CA ALA A 83 -10.46 -4.44 -17.68
C ALA A 83 -11.33 -4.53 -16.41
N GLN A 84 -12.26 -5.48 -16.38
CA GLN A 84 -13.14 -5.70 -15.23
C GLN A 84 -12.45 -6.57 -14.17
N PRO A 85 -12.65 -6.31 -12.86
CA PRO A 85 -12.11 -7.17 -11.82
C PRO A 85 -12.75 -8.56 -11.91
N VAL A 86 -11.93 -9.59 -11.69
CA VAL A 86 -12.40 -10.98 -11.64
C VAL A 86 -12.97 -11.34 -10.27
N SER A 87 -12.69 -10.53 -9.24
CA SER A 87 -13.25 -10.64 -7.88
C SER A 87 -13.22 -9.28 -7.18
N ILE A 88 -14.26 -9.02 -6.39
CA ILE A 88 -14.47 -7.88 -5.47
C ILE A 88 -14.86 -8.43 -4.10
#